data_AF-A0A9P6UJI2-F1
#
_entry.id   AF-A0A9P6UJI2-F1
#
_cell.length_a   1.000
_cell.length_b   1.000
_cell.length_c   1.000
_cell.angle_alpha   90.00
_cell.angle_beta   90.00
_cell.angle_gamma   90.00
#
_symmetry.space_group_name_H-M   'P 1'
#
loop_
_entity.id
_entity.type
_entity.pdbx_description
1 polymer ?
#
loop_
_entity_poly.entity_id
_entity_poly.type
_entity_poly.pdbx_seq_one_letter_code
_entity_poly.pdbx_strand_id
1 'polypeptide(L)'
;MLKSTILLTLALAATSVNAVLIDFWSDMYKSGQKVTCTKLVYDECYRLPDDVVNLGLSSAQYINTEMYTNTFAITLYSGTGCNGRMDRWGFGRNTWDGPYSIEYFQSLNDNVRSFKIANRDLPTTSGAAQSEEEEWVRKPSCRIK
;
A
#
# COMPACT_ATOMS: atom_id res chain seq x y z
N MET A 1 -55.36 1.94 -28.61
CA MET A 1 -54.49 2.65 -27.66
C MET A 1 -53.53 1.65 -27.03
N LEU A 2 -52.34 1.44 -27.62
CA LEU A 2 -51.33 0.52 -27.07
C LEU A 2 -50.55 1.26 -25.97
N LYS A 3 -50.60 0.72 -24.75
CA LYS A 3 -49.84 1.21 -23.60
C LYS A 3 -48.39 0.74 -23.73
N SER A 4 -47.47 1.67 -24.04
CA SER A 4 -46.04 1.41 -23.97
C SER A 4 -45.60 1.39 -22.50
N THR A 5 -45.39 0.19 -21.97
CA THR A 5 -44.75 0.01 -20.67
C THR A 5 -43.25 0.18 -20.86
N ILE A 6 -42.73 1.34 -20.48
CA ILE A 6 -41.29 1.60 -20.45
C ILE A 6 -40.72 0.81 -19.26
N LEU A 7 -39.97 -0.26 -19.54
CA LEU A 7 -39.13 -0.92 -18.55
C LEU A 7 -37.93 -0.01 -18.28
N LEU A 8 -37.98 0.69 -17.15
CA LEU A 8 -36.86 1.45 -16.61
C LEU A 8 -35.85 0.45 -16.01
N THR A 9 -34.81 0.11 -16.76
CA THR A 9 -33.67 -0.63 -16.20
C THR A 9 -32.88 0.31 -15.29
N LEU A 10 -33.00 0.14 -13.97
CA LEU A 10 -32.06 0.72 -13.01
C LEU A 10 -30.69 0.10 -13.28
N ALA A 11 -29.85 0.81 -14.03
CA ALA A 11 -28.42 0.56 -14.01
C ALA A 11 -27.93 0.90 -12.60
N LEU A 12 -27.76 -0.14 -11.76
CA LEU A 12 -27.00 -0.02 -10.53
C LEU A 12 -25.58 0.39 -10.95
N ALA A 13 -25.27 1.68 -10.83
CA ALA A 13 -23.90 2.14 -10.87
C ALA A 13 -23.18 1.42 -9.73
N ALA A 14 -22.43 0.38 -10.07
CA ALA A 14 -21.46 -0.20 -9.16
C ALA A 14 -20.51 0.95 -8.81
N THR A 15 -20.66 1.52 -7.62
CA THR A 15 -19.68 2.44 -7.08
C THR A 15 -18.38 1.65 -7.03
N SER A 16 -17.47 1.94 -7.96
CA SER A 16 -16.13 1.36 -7.92
C SER A 16 -15.52 1.84 -6.62
N VAL A 17 -15.51 0.97 -5.60
CA VAL A 17 -14.77 1.22 -4.37
C VAL A 17 -13.32 1.40 -4.81
N ASN A 18 -12.79 2.62 -4.70
CA ASN A 18 -11.42 2.97 -5.05
C ASN A 18 -10.49 2.02 -4.29
N ALA A 19 -10.01 0.98 -4.99
CA ALA A 19 -9.28 -0.10 -4.36
C ALA A 19 -7.83 0.35 -4.16
N VAL A 20 -7.55 0.86 -2.97
CA VAL A 20 -6.18 1.12 -2.53
C VAL A 20 -5.57 -0.21 -2.05
N LEU A 21 -4.48 -0.62 -2.71
CA LEU A 21 -3.72 -1.81 -2.32
C LEU A 21 -2.22 -1.60 -2.48
N ILE A 22 -1.45 -2.41 -1.77
CA ILE A 22 0.00 -2.52 -1.95
C ILE A 22 0.32 -4.00 -2.22
N ASP A 23 1.06 -4.22 -3.30
CA ASP A 23 1.69 -5.50 -3.57
C ASP A 23 3.14 -5.43 -3.06
N PHE A 24 3.57 -6.47 -2.35
CA PHE A 24 4.94 -6.71 -1.92
C PHE A 24 5.48 -7.96 -2.61
N TRP A 25 6.79 -8.01 -2.76
CA TRP A 25 7.50 -9.13 -3.37
C TRP A 25 8.68 -9.55 -2.51
N SER A 26 8.96 -10.85 -2.45
CA SER A 26 10.12 -11.38 -1.72
C SER A 26 11.44 -10.90 -2.32
N ASP A 27 11.48 -10.70 -3.64
CA ASP A 27 12.71 -10.36 -4.33
C ASP A 27 12.64 -8.93 -4.88
N MET A 28 13.80 -8.37 -5.24
CA MET A 28 13.90 -7.06 -5.87
C MET A 28 13.22 -7.05 -7.25
N TYR A 29 12.91 -5.85 -7.74
CA TYR A 29 12.32 -5.62 -9.07
C TYR A 29 10.99 -6.35 -9.31
N LYS A 30 10.15 -6.43 -8.25
CA LYS A 30 8.81 -7.04 -8.29
C LYS A 30 8.84 -8.51 -8.72
N SER A 31 9.80 -9.28 -8.21
CA SER A 31 9.99 -10.69 -8.52
C SER A 31 9.85 -11.59 -7.28
N GLY A 32 9.81 -12.92 -7.47
CA GLY A 32 9.60 -13.86 -6.37
C GLY A 32 8.15 -13.96 -5.90
N GLN A 33 7.95 -14.32 -4.63
CA GLN A 33 6.62 -14.51 -4.06
C GLN A 33 5.91 -13.18 -3.84
N LYS A 34 4.64 -13.10 -4.23
CA LYS A 34 3.85 -11.86 -4.13
C LYS A 34 2.88 -11.90 -2.95
N VAL A 35 2.84 -10.81 -2.20
CA VAL A 35 1.86 -10.58 -1.13
C VAL A 35 1.03 -9.35 -1.47
N THR A 36 -0.28 -9.50 -1.57
CA THR A 36 -1.20 -8.37 -1.80
C THR A 36 -1.88 -7.99 -0.51
N CYS A 37 -1.71 -6.75 -0.06
CA CYS A 37 -2.40 -6.17 1.10
C CYS A 37 -3.48 -5.19 0.61
N THR A 38 -4.72 -5.38 1.08
CA THR A 38 -5.89 -4.57 0.68
C THR A 38 -6.58 -3.96 1.91
N LYS A 39 -7.61 -3.12 1.66
CA LYS A 39 -8.36 -2.37 2.68
C LYS A 39 -7.47 -1.38 3.44
N LEU A 40 -6.63 -0.70 2.69
CA LEU A 40 -5.69 0.28 3.23
C LEU A 40 -6.41 1.63 3.40
N VAL A 41 -6.05 2.31 4.47
CA VAL A 41 -6.50 3.62 4.92
C VAL A 41 -5.23 4.43 5.16
N TYR A 42 -5.27 5.70 4.81
CA TYR A 42 -4.14 6.59 4.99
C TYR A 42 -3.87 6.87 6.47
N ASP A 43 -2.60 7.10 6.78
CA ASP A 43 -2.08 7.48 8.08
C ASP A 43 -2.33 6.46 9.21
N GLU A 44 -2.66 5.22 8.85
CA GLU A 44 -2.77 4.07 9.74
C GLU A 44 -1.49 3.22 9.73
N CYS A 45 -1.14 2.66 10.89
CA CYS A 45 -0.02 1.71 11.00
C CYS A 45 -0.47 0.27 10.75
N TYR A 46 0.13 -0.38 9.76
CA TYR A 46 -0.18 -1.75 9.38
C TYR A 46 0.91 -2.73 9.78
N ARG A 47 0.62 -3.58 10.77
CA ARG A 47 1.47 -4.72 11.13
C ARG A 47 1.34 -5.84 10.10
N LEU A 48 2.47 -6.31 9.57
CA LEU A 48 2.50 -7.47 8.69
C LEU A 48 2.33 -8.78 9.49
N PRO A 49 1.60 -9.77 8.94
CA PRO A 49 1.58 -11.13 9.45
C PRO A 49 2.96 -11.76 9.55
N ASP A 50 3.23 -12.58 10.58
CA ASP A 50 4.52 -13.26 10.73
C ASP A 50 4.85 -14.16 9.52
N ASP A 51 3.85 -14.81 8.92
CA ASP A 51 4.00 -15.60 7.69
C ASP A 51 4.43 -14.75 6.48
N VAL A 52 4.02 -13.48 6.43
CA VAL A 52 4.45 -12.53 5.39
C VAL A 52 5.84 -11.99 5.69
N VAL A 53 6.13 -11.66 6.96
CA VAL A 53 7.46 -11.17 7.38
C VAL A 53 8.53 -12.22 7.08
N ASN A 54 8.24 -13.50 7.33
CA ASN A 54 9.17 -14.60 7.11
C ASN A 54 9.48 -14.86 5.62
N LEU A 55 8.74 -14.26 4.68
CA LEU A 55 9.08 -14.34 3.25
C LEU A 55 10.31 -13.51 2.88
N GLY A 56 10.69 -12.54 3.71
CA GLY A 56 11.74 -11.59 3.38
C GLY A 56 11.32 -10.69 2.23
N LEU A 57 10.61 -9.59 2.52
CA LEU A 57 10.14 -8.69 1.48
C LEU A 57 11.26 -7.75 1.00
N SER A 58 11.34 -7.52 -0.31
CA SER A 58 12.42 -6.75 -0.94
C SER A 58 11.97 -5.68 -1.93
N SER A 59 10.75 -5.74 -2.48
CA SER A 59 10.21 -4.71 -3.36
C SER A 59 8.70 -4.55 -3.22
N ALA A 60 8.15 -3.42 -3.69
CA ALA A 60 6.73 -3.11 -3.52
C ALA A 60 6.15 -2.25 -4.66
N GLN A 61 4.83 -2.26 -4.78
CA GLN A 61 4.07 -1.45 -5.71
C GLN A 61 2.76 -1.05 -5.08
N TYR A 62 2.48 0.24 -5.08
CA TYR A 62 1.23 0.78 -4.60
C TYR A 62 0.30 1.10 -5.77
N ILE A 63 -0.92 0.57 -5.68
CA ILE A 63 -1.95 0.70 -6.70
C ILE A 63 -3.08 1.54 -6.10
N ASN A 64 -3.32 2.68 -6.76
CA ASN A 64 -4.36 3.63 -6.40
C ASN A 64 -5.06 4.10 -7.68
N THR A 65 -6.39 4.14 -7.67
CA THR A 65 -7.21 4.60 -8.80
C THR A 65 -7.21 6.13 -8.95
N GLU A 66 -6.78 6.87 -7.93
CA GLU A 66 -6.73 8.35 -7.90
C GLU A 66 -5.30 8.90 -8.13
N MET A 67 -4.57 8.33 -9.09
CA MET A 67 -3.15 8.63 -9.36
C MET A 67 -2.86 10.08 -9.81
N TYR A 68 -3.89 10.81 -10.28
CA TYR A 68 -3.74 12.16 -10.83
C TYR A 68 -3.97 13.28 -9.81
N THR A 69 -4.55 12.96 -8.65
CA THR A 69 -4.93 13.95 -7.63
C THR A 69 -4.11 13.84 -6.37
N ASN A 70 -3.63 12.64 -6.04
CA ASN A 70 -3.04 12.36 -4.74
C ASN A 70 -1.51 12.42 -4.77
N THR A 71 -0.96 13.08 -3.75
CA THR A 71 0.44 12.91 -3.32
C THR A 71 0.42 12.01 -2.10
N PHE A 72 1.33 11.07 -2.01
CA PHE A 72 1.42 10.22 -0.84
C PHE A 72 2.84 9.76 -0.61
N ALA A 73 3.08 9.17 0.55
CA ALA A 73 4.34 8.53 0.86
C ALA A 73 4.11 7.17 1.48
N ILE A 74 4.95 6.21 1.12
CA ILE A 74 4.97 4.88 1.73
C ILE A 74 6.17 4.82 2.64
N THR A 75 5.96 4.46 3.90
CA THR A 75 7.03 4.22 4.86
C THR A 75 6.98 2.78 5.32
N LEU A 76 8.10 2.09 5.21
CA LEU A 76 8.32 0.73 5.70
C LEU A 76 9.12 0.81 7.00
N TYR A 77 8.86 -0.10 7.92
CA TYR A 77 9.50 -0.10 9.24
C TYR A 77 10.02 -1.49 9.60
N SER A 78 11.12 -1.53 10.35
CA SER A 78 11.67 -2.76 10.92
C SER A 78 10.92 -3.23 12.16
N GLY A 79 10.22 -2.31 12.86
CA GLY A 79 9.40 -2.62 14.03
C GLY A 79 7.96 -3.00 13.67
N THR A 80 7.22 -3.58 14.61
CA THR A 80 5.86 -4.05 14.36
C THR A 80 4.79 -2.99 14.50
N GLY A 81 5.11 -1.85 15.14
CA GLY A 81 4.22 -0.72 15.38
C GLY A 81 4.72 0.57 14.74
N CYS A 82 5.18 0.50 13.48
CA CYS A 82 5.66 1.67 12.72
C CYS A 82 6.75 2.49 13.45
N ASN A 83 7.71 1.75 13.99
CA ASN A 83 8.81 2.24 14.81
C ASN A 83 10.14 1.58 14.40
N GLY A 84 11.24 2.03 14.99
CA GLY A 84 12.58 1.51 14.67
C GLY A 84 13.14 2.06 13.36
N ARG A 85 13.87 1.24 12.59
CA ARG A 85 14.45 1.69 11.32
C ARG A 85 13.36 1.84 10.27
N MET A 86 13.47 2.87 9.42
CA MET A 86 12.52 3.14 8.35
C MET A 86 13.18 3.37 7.00
N ASP A 87 12.47 2.97 5.94
CA ASP A 87 12.69 3.44 4.58
C ASP A 87 11.39 4.09 4.09
N ARG A 88 11.47 5.30 3.51
CA ARG A 88 10.33 6.06 3.01
C ARG A 88 10.52 6.47 1.57
N TRP A 89 9.46 6.35 0.78
CA TRP A 89 9.37 6.86 -0.58
C TRP A 89 8.24 7.86 -0.70
N GLY A 90 8.58 9.07 -1.12
CA GLY A 90 7.62 10.11 -1.50
C GLY A 90 7.22 9.97 -2.96
N PHE A 91 5.92 10.02 -3.22
CA PHE A 91 5.36 9.98 -4.56
C PHE A 91 4.57 11.27 -4.82
N GLY A 92 5.11 12.07 -5.73
CA GLY A 92 4.46 13.27 -6.22
C GLY A 92 3.26 12.96 -7.13
N ARG A 93 2.54 14.02 -7.53
CA ARG A 93 1.47 13.91 -8.52
C ARG A 93 2.06 13.40 -9.82
N ASN A 94 1.53 12.28 -10.28
CA ASN A 94 1.97 11.69 -11.52
C ASN A 94 1.14 12.23 -12.67
N THR A 95 1.76 12.57 -13.80
CA THR A 95 1.03 12.89 -15.02
C THR A 95 1.00 11.72 -16.00
N TRP A 96 1.97 10.79 -15.99
CA TRP A 96 2.08 9.72 -17.01
C TRP A 96 2.79 8.40 -16.61
N ASP A 97 3.40 8.28 -15.43
CA ASP A 97 4.31 7.18 -15.10
C ASP A 97 3.73 6.09 -14.17
N GLY A 98 2.64 5.44 -14.58
CA GLY A 98 2.27 4.12 -14.07
C GLY A 98 2.16 3.94 -12.53
N PRO A 99 2.09 2.67 -12.07
CA PRO A 99 1.95 2.35 -10.65
C PRO A 99 3.21 2.68 -9.85
N TYR A 100 3.02 3.36 -8.73
CA TYR A 100 4.07 3.82 -7.83
C TYR A 100 4.89 2.64 -7.29
N SER A 101 6.08 2.46 -7.83
CA SER A 101 6.90 1.26 -7.63
C SER A 101 8.14 1.57 -6.78
N ILE A 102 8.47 0.63 -5.91
CA ILE A 102 9.69 0.58 -5.10
C ILE A 102 10.45 -0.66 -5.57
N GLU A 103 11.47 -0.47 -6.40
CA GLU A 103 12.18 -1.59 -7.04
C GLU A 103 13.05 -2.38 -6.06
N TYR A 104 13.54 -1.75 -4.99
CA TYR A 104 14.24 -2.43 -3.91
C TYR A 104 14.15 -1.63 -2.61
N PHE A 105 14.18 -2.30 -1.46
CA PHE A 105 14.25 -1.65 -0.15
C PHE A 105 15.69 -1.25 0.17
N GLN A 106 15.91 0.01 0.56
CA GLN A 106 17.26 0.55 0.73
C GLN A 106 17.99 -0.10 1.90
N SER A 107 17.29 -0.22 3.02
CA SER A 107 17.88 -0.62 4.28
C SER A 107 17.05 -1.62 5.08
N LEU A 108 15.86 -1.93 4.58
CA LEU A 108 14.92 -2.88 5.17
C LEU A 108 14.71 -4.13 4.31
N ASN A 109 15.63 -4.45 3.39
CA ASN A 109 15.55 -5.72 2.64
C ASN A 109 15.40 -6.90 3.61
N ASP A 110 14.42 -7.75 3.35
CA ASP A 110 14.04 -8.92 4.15
C ASP A 110 13.59 -8.63 5.60
N ASN A 111 13.47 -7.36 5.99
CA ASN A 111 13.32 -6.94 7.37
C ASN A 111 12.10 -6.03 7.62
N VAL A 112 11.20 -5.90 6.65
CA VAL A 112 9.97 -5.14 6.81
C VAL A 112 9.00 -5.88 7.73
N ARG A 113 8.51 -5.20 8.77
CA ARG A 113 7.54 -5.74 9.73
C ARG A 113 6.24 -4.96 9.82
N SER A 114 6.27 -3.67 9.49
CA SER A 114 5.07 -2.86 9.36
C SER A 114 5.26 -1.79 8.28
N PHE A 115 4.16 -1.17 7.88
CA PHE A 115 4.17 -0.08 6.92
C PHE A 115 3.06 0.94 7.20
N LYS A 116 3.21 2.14 6.64
CA LYS A 116 2.25 3.25 6.70
C LYS A 116 2.20 3.94 5.35
N ILE A 117 1.02 4.40 4.96
CA ILE A 117 0.83 5.19 3.74
C ILE A 117 0.25 6.54 4.17
N ALA A 118 0.95 7.62 3.91
CA ALA A 118 0.50 8.97 4.27
C ALA A 118 -0.13 9.66 3.06
N ASN A 119 -1.29 10.31 3.20
CA ASN A 119 -1.93 11.06 2.09
C ASN A 119 -1.37 12.47 1.91
N ARG A 120 -0.04 12.58 1.87
CA ARG A 120 0.69 13.86 1.78
C ARG A 120 2.07 13.62 1.20
N ASP A 121 2.62 14.68 0.63
CA ASP A 121 4.00 14.70 0.18
C ASP A 121 4.95 14.63 1.39
N LEU A 122 5.79 13.60 1.41
CA LEU A 122 6.88 13.45 2.36
C LEU A 122 8.14 13.06 1.58
N PRO A 123 9.32 13.57 1.94
CA PRO A 123 10.53 13.29 1.17
C PRO A 123 10.93 11.82 1.28
N THR A 124 11.41 11.26 0.17
CA THR A 124 12.11 9.97 0.13
C THR A 124 13.33 10.03 1.05
N THR A 125 13.42 9.11 2.01
CA THR A 125 14.48 9.11 3.02
C THR A 125 14.60 7.73 3.67
N SER A 126 15.71 7.48 4.36
CA SER A 126 15.89 6.32 5.25
C SER A 126 16.51 6.78 6.56
N GLY A 127 16.25 6.06 7.64
CA GLY A 127 16.74 6.44 8.96
C GLY A 127 16.03 5.72 10.11
N ALA A 128 15.90 6.42 11.24
CA ALA A 128 15.15 5.95 12.39
C ALA A 128 13.81 6.70 12.48
N ALA A 129 12.75 5.95 12.74
CA ALA A 129 11.47 6.45 13.22
C ALA A 129 11.50 6.60 14.75
N GLN A 130 10.36 6.95 15.35
CA GLN A 130 10.23 6.97 16.80
C GLN A 130 10.52 5.59 17.42
N SER A 131 10.90 5.59 18.70
CA SER A 131 11.24 4.37 19.43
C SER A 131 10.01 3.58 19.89
N GLU A 132 8.97 4.30 20.29
CA GLU A 132 7.73 3.73 20.81
C GLU A 132 6.84 3.22 19.66
N GLU A 133 6.08 2.15 19.91
CA GLU A 133 5.14 1.62 18.92
C GLU A 133 3.90 2.52 18.81
N GLU A 134 3.49 2.84 17.58
CA GLU A 134 2.18 3.44 17.31
C GLU A 134 1.07 2.41 17.55
N GLU A 135 -0.14 2.91 17.85
CA GLU A 135 -1.34 2.09 17.82
C GLU A 135 -1.50 1.50 16.40
N TRP A 136 -1.65 0.18 16.34
CA TRP A 136 -1.60 -0.58 15.10
C TRP A 136 -2.96 -1.15 14.77
N VAL A 137 -3.31 -1.13 13.49
CA VAL A 137 -4.51 -1.80 13.00
C VAL A 137 -4.20 -3.28 12.78
N ARG A 138 -5.04 -4.17 13.32
CA ARG A 138 -4.96 -5.61 13.07
C ARG A 138 -5.09 -5.89 11.58
N LYS A 139 -3.94 -6.22 10.98
CA LYS A 139 -3.69 -6.79 9.64
C LYS A 139 -4.62 -6.23 8.54
N PRO A 140 -4.09 -5.46 7.57
CA PRO A 140 -4.77 -5.42 6.28
C PRO A 140 -4.87 -6.86 5.77
N SER A 141 -5.83 -7.17 4.90
CA SER A 141 -5.92 -8.54 4.36
C SER A 141 -4.78 -8.78 3.37
N CYS A 142 -3.57 -8.96 3.91
CA CYS A 142 -2.37 -9.40 3.23
C CYS A 142 -2.50 -10.89 2.97
N ARG A 143 -2.42 -11.27 1.70
CA ARG A 143 -2.48 -12.67 1.28
C ARG A 143 -1.34 -12.94 0.32
N ILE A 144 -0.63 -14.04 0.58
CA ILE A 144 0.29 -14.63 -0.38
C ILE A 144 -0.55 -15.07 -1.58
N LYS A 145 -0.16 -14.65 -2.78
CA LYS A 145 -0.84 -14.99 -4.03
C LYS A 145 -0.11 -16.07 -4.80
#